data_AF-A0A257PWL8-F1
#
_entry.id   AF-A0A257PWL8-F1
#
_cell.length_a   1.000
_cell.length_b   1.000
_cell.length_c   1.000
_cell.angle_alpha   90.00
_cell.angle_beta   90.00
_cell.angle_gamma   90.00
#
_symmetry.space_group_name_H-M   'P 1'
#
loop_
_entity.id
_entity.type
_entity.pdbx_description
1 polymer ?
#
loop_
_entity_poly.entity_id
_entity_poly.type
_entity_poly.pdbx_seq_one_letter_code
_entity_poly.pdbx_strand_id
1 'polypeptide(L)'
;MACAIEFRVNLPDPLRYACGLLRVASQRGARLLVAAPQPFLDELDQLLWTFQPGSFVAHVWQDDPLAAQTPVILAAAPDLHQAGRLDALVNLGPDLVPGWDNLERVI
;
A
#
# COMPACT_ATOMS: atom_id res chain seq x y z
N MET A 1 8.02 -19.05 6.44
CA MET A 1 9.08 -18.03 6.53
C MET A 1 8.65 -17.02 7.57
N ALA A 2 9.55 -16.37 8.29
CA ALA A 2 9.17 -15.33 9.26
C ALA A 2 8.84 -14.03 8.50
N CYS A 3 7.73 -13.37 8.85
CA CYS A 3 7.36 -12.05 8.34
C CYS A 3 8.40 -11.01 8.79
N ALA A 4 8.93 -10.22 7.84
CA ALA A 4 9.83 -9.11 8.14
C ALA A 4 9.03 -7.82 8.40
N ILE A 5 9.26 -7.16 9.53
CA ILE A 5 8.56 -5.93 9.92
C ILE A 5 9.55 -4.77 9.93
N GLU A 6 9.23 -3.69 9.22
CA GLU A 6 10.04 -2.47 9.15
C GLU A 6 9.24 -1.27 9.64
N PHE A 7 9.81 -0.45 10.51
CA PHE A 7 9.17 0.80 10.94
C PHE A 7 9.87 1.99 10.29
N ARG A 8 9.08 2.89 9.69
CA ARG A 8 9.56 4.17 9.18
C ARG A 8 9.14 5.29 10.11
N VAL A 9 10.06 5.72 10.96
CA VAL A 9 9.83 6.75 11.97
C VAL A 9 10.43 8.08 11.55
N ASN A 10 9.95 9.18 12.16
CA ASN A 10 10.44 10.55 11.91
C ASN A 10 10.33 10.98 10.43
N LEU A 11 9.33 10.47 9.72
CA LEU A 11 9.02 10.94 8.37
C LEU A 11 8.42 12.35 8.46
N PRO A 12 9.00 13.36 7.79
CA PRO A 12 8.41 14.70 7.74
C PRO A 12 7.08 14.71 6.97
N ASP A 13 6.92 13.79 6.03
CA ASP A 13 5.71 13.60 5.23
C ASP A 13 5.56 12.10 4.90
N PRO A 14 4.74 11.36 5.66
CA PRO A 14 4.50 9.94 5.44
C PRO A 14 3.84 9.61 4.09
N LEU A 15 2.95 10.45 3.58
CA LEU A 15 2.23 10.19 2.33
C LEU A 15 3.14 10.37 1.12
N ARG A 16 3.97 11.42 1.11
CA ARG A 16 5.00 11.59 0.08
C ARG A 16 6.05 10.48 0.13
N TYR A 17 6.43 10.02 1.31
CA TYR A 17 7.28 8.84 1.45
C TYR A 17 6.62 7.60 0.85
N ALA A 18 5.35 7.33 1.19
CA ALA A 18 4.59 6.21 0.67
C ALA A 18 4.51 6.25 -0.87
N CYS A 19 4.29 7.41 -1.49
CA CYS A 19 4.31 7.55 -2.95
C CYS A 19 5.63 7.08 -3.58
N GLY A 20 6.76 7.48 -2.99
CA GLY A 20 8.09 7.06 -3.45
C GLY A 20 8.31 5.55 -3.29
N LEU A 21 7.93 5.00 -2.12
CA LEU A 21 8.01 3.57 -1.83
C LEU A 21 7.17 2.75 -2.83
N LEU A 22 5.90 3.10 -2.99
CA LEU A 22 4.93 2.40 -3.84
C LEU A 22 5.35 2.45 -5.31
N ARG A 23 5.86 3.59 -5.78
CA ARG A 23 6.42 3.70 -7.14
C ARG A 23 7.59 2.75 -7.35
N VAL A 24 8.59 2.77 -6.47
CA VAL A 24 9.78 1.93 -6.65
C VAL A 24 9.43 0.45 -6.54
N ALA A 25 8.53 0.08 -5.62
CA ALA A 25 8.12 -1.31 -5.42
C ALA A 25 7.29 -1.83 -6.61
N SER A 26 6.26 -1.10 -7.05
CA SER A 26 5.45 -1.49 -8.21
C SER A 26 6.25 -1.57 -9.51
N GLN A 27 7.22 -0.67 -9.73
CA GLN A 27 8.14 -0.74 -10.88
C GLN A 27 9.04 -1.99 -10.86
N ARG A 28 9.25 -2.61 -9.70
CA ARG A 28 9.97 -3.88 -9.55
C ARG A 28 9.04 -5.10 -9.63
N GLY A 29 7.76 -4.90 -9.96
CA GLY A 29 6.76 -5.95 -10.06
C GLY A 29 6.16 -6.39 -8.73
N ALA A 30 6.44 -5.69 -7.63
CA ALA A 30 5.85 -6.01 -6.33
C ALA A 30 4.38 -5.57 -6.29
N ARG A 31 3.54 -6.39 -5.65
CA ARG A 31 2.14 -6.12 -5.39
C ARG A 31 1.90 -5.83 -3.91
N LEU A 32 1.38 -4.64 -3.63
CA LEU A 32 1.26 -4.09 -2.28
C LEU A 32 -0.19 -3.76 -1.95
N LEU A 33 -0.56 -3.94 -0.69
CA LEU A 33 -1.78 -3.36 -0.12
C LEU A 33 -1.38 -2.23 0.83
N VAL A 34 -2.08 -1.10 0.73
CA VAL A 34 -1.95 0.05 1.63
C VAL A 34 -3.17 0.09 2.54
N ALA A 35 -2.93 -0.01 3.84
CA ALA A 35 -3.95 0.13 4.86
C ALA A 35 -3.80 1.48 5.56
N ALA A 36 -4.87 2.27 5.63
CA ALA A 36 -4.92 3.53 6.36
C ALA A 36 -6.38 3.97 6.58
N PRO A 37 -6.67 4.91 7.48
CA PRO A 37 -7.99 5.52 7.55
C PRO A 37 -8.38 6.20 6.23
N GLN A 38 -9.67 6.18 5.86
CA GLN A 38 -10.17 6.69 4.57
C GLN A 38 -9.62 8.07 4.18
N PRO A 39 -9.59 9.10 5.07
CA PRO A 39 -9.08 10.42 4.68
C PRO A 39 -7.62 10.42 4.22
N PHE A 40 -6.78 9.54 4.78
CA PHE A 40 -5.38 9.40 4.35
C PHE A 40 -5.28 8.69 3.00
N LEU A 41 -6.16 7.71 2.73
CA LEU A 41 -6.21 7.02 1.45
C LEU A 41 -6.71 7.92 0.33
N ASP A 42 -7.70 8.78 0.60
CA ASP A 42 -8.20 9.75 -0.38
C ASP A 42 -7.11 10.74 -0.79
N GLU A 43 -6.31 11.22 0.17
CA GLU A 43 -5.15 12.08 -0.12
C GLU A 43 -4.06 11.30 -0.87
N LEU A 44 -3.78 10.06 -0.45
CA LEU A 44 -2.79 9.21 -1.10
C LEU A 44 -3.17 8.89 -2.56
N ASP A 45 -4.43 8.57 -2.85
CA ASP A 45 -4.97 8.33 -4.20
C ASP A 45 -4.60 9.50 -5.13
N GLN A 46 -4.93 10.73 -4.72
CA GLN A 46 -4.62 11.93 -5.48
C GLN A 46 -3.11 12.15 -5.66
N LEU A 47 -2.32 11.90 -4.62
CA LEU A 47 -0.87 12.00 -4.69
C LEU A 47 -0.25 10.95 -5.61
N LEU A 48 -0.73 9.71 -5.64
CA LEU A 48 -0.22 8.66 -6.51
C LEU A 48 -0.36 8.98 -8.00
N TRP A 49 -1.31 9.86 -8.35
CA TRP A 49 -1.46 10.44 -9.70
C TRP A 49 -0.54 11.63 -9.99
N THR A 50 -0.11 12.39 -8.97
CA THR A 50 0.43 13.76 -9.17
C THR A 50 1.78 14.05 -8.50
N PHE A 51 2.26 13.19 -7.60
CA PHE A 51 3.37 13.52 -6.69
C PHE A 51 4.71 13.81 -7.38
N GLN A 52 4.89 13.32 -8.60
CA GLN A 52 6.06 13.55 -9.44
C GLN A 52 5.61 13.72 -10.91
N PRO A 53 6.01 14.81 -11.60
CA PRO A 53 5.67 15.02 -13.00
C PRO A 53 6.09 13.83 -13.89
N GLY A 54 5.15 13.35 -14.71
CA GLY A 54 5.37 12.21 -15.61
C GLY A 54 5.47 10.85 -14.91
N SER A 55 5.19 10.78 -13.61
CA SER A 55 5.11 9.54 -12.85
C SER A 55 3.65 9.18 -12.57
N PHE A 56 3.34 7.90 -12.70
CA PHE A 56 2.05 7.33 -12.34
C PHE A 56 2.29 6.00 -11.60
N VAL A 57 1.55 5.76 -10.52
CA VAL A 57 1.50 4.47 -9.84
C VAL A 57 0.13 3.86 -10.06
N ALA A 58 0.04 2.71 -10.73
CA ALA A 58 -1.22 2.02 -10.93
C ALA A 58 -1.79 1.52 -9.59
N HIS A 59 -2.93 2.07 -9.20
CA HIS A 59 -3.62 1.74 -7.95
C HIS A 59 -5.13 1.66 -8.15
N VAL A 60 -5.79 0.88 -7.31
CA VAL A 60 -7.26 0.77 -7.22
C VAL A 60 -7.67 0.53 -5.77
N TRP A 61 -8.96 0.72 -5.48
CA TRP A 61 -9.55 0.30 -4.21
C TRP A 61 -9.69 -1.23 -4.14
N GLN A 62 -9.71 -1.80 -2.95
CA GLN A 62 -9.79 -3.25 -2.75
C GLN A 62 -11.01 -3.90 -3.42
N ASP A 63 -12.14 -3.22 -3.45
CA ASP A 63 -13.39 -3.72 -4.05
C ASP A 63 -13.46 -3.52 -5.57
N ASP A 64 -12.42 -2.94 -6.19
CA ASP A 64 -12.39 -2.72 -7.63
C ASP A 64 -12.24 -4.05 -8.40
N PRO A 65 -12.97 -4.28 -9.51
CA PRO A 65 -12.85 -5.49 -10.32
C PRO A 65 -11.43 -5.78 -10.83
N LEU A 66 -10.57 -4.76 -10.93
CA LEU A 66 -9.19 -4.88 -11.36
C LEU A 66 -8.21 -5.11 -10.20
N ALA A 67 -8.66 -5.14 -8.94
CA ALA A 67 -7.80 -5.28 -7.76
C ALA A 67 -6.81 -6.45 -7.90
N ALA A 68 -7.26 -7.61 -8.38
CA ALA A 68 -6.42 -8.79 -8.60
C ALA A 68 -5.23 -8.58 -9.57
N GLN A 69 -5.31 -7.57 -10.44
CA GLN A 69 -4.35 -7.29 -11.52
C GLN A 69 -3.55 -6.01 -11.27
N THR A 70 -3.94 -5.20 -10.29
CA THR A 70 -3.31 -3.91 -9.99
C THR A 70 -2.18 -4.09 -8.97
N PRO A 71 -1.01 -3.42 -9.14
CA PRO A 71 0.13 -3.58 -8.26
C PRO A 71 -0.02 -2.88 -6.91
N VAL A 72 -0.90 -1.89 -6.79
CA VAL A 72 -1.19 -1.21 -5.51
C VAL A 72 -2.69 -1.25 -5.23
N ILE A 73 -3.05 -1.70 -4.03
CA ILE A 73 -4.43 -1.76 -3.56
C ILE A 73 -4.58 -0.82 -2.36
N LEU A 74 -5.58 0.06 -2.37
CA LEU A 74 -5.93 0.92 -1.25
C LEU A 74 -7.11 0.32 -0.48
N ALA A 75 -7.01 0.22 0.84
CA ALA A 75 -8.07 -0.37 1.66
C ALA A 75 -8.15 0.27 3.05
N ALA A 76 -9.30 0.88 3.37
CA ALA A 76 -9.55 1.42 4.72
C ALA A 76 -9.89 0.31 5.73
N ALA A 77 -10.56 -0.74 5.27
CA ALA A 77 -10.87 -1.95 6.02
C ALA A 77 -10.31 -3.17 5.26
N PRO A 78 -9.00 -3.42 5.33
CA PRO A 78 -8.33 -4.41 4.50
C PRO A 78 -8.77 -5.85 4.80
N ASP A 79 -9.21 -6.56 3.77
CA ASP A 79 -9.37 -8.01 3.75
C ASP A 79 -8.24 -8.68 2.97
N LEU A 80 -7.19 -9.13 3.67
CA LEU A 80 -6.03 -9.74 3.01
C LEU A 80 -6.36 -11.04 2.26
N HIS A 81 -7.47 -11.73 2.57
CA HIS A 81 -7.87 -12.93 1.87
C HIS A 81 -8.40 -12.62 0.46
N GLN A 82 -9.09 -11.49 0.29
CA GLN A 82 -9.60 -11.03 -1.00
C GLN A 82 -8.52 -10.37 -1.87
N ALA A 83 -7.48 -9.83 -1.25
CA ALA A 83 -6.40 -9.17 -1.96
C ALA A 83 -5.59 -10.12 -2.85
N GLY A 84 -5.63 -11.44 -2.64
CA GLY A 84 -4.80 -12.41 -3.36
C GLY A 84 -3.33 -12.34 -2.91
N ARG A 85 -2.38 -12.76 -3.76
CA ARG A 85 -0.96 -12.73 -3.40
C ARG A 85 -0.44 -11.30 -3.29
N LEU A 86 0.11 -10.95 -2.14
CA LEU A 86 0.78 -9.67 -1.85
C LEU A 86 2.23 -9.93 -1.46
N ASP A 87 3.13 -9.06 -1.90
CA ASP A 87 4.54 -9.09 -1.52
C ASP A 87 4.79 -8.29 -0.23
N ALA A 88 3.96 -7.26 0.04
CA ALA A 88 4.04 -6.48 1.26
C ALA A 88 2.72 -5.79 1.62
N LEU A 89 2.52 -5.56 2.92
CA LEU A 89 1.56 -4.61 3.46
C LEU A 89 2.30 -3.31 3.83
N VAL A 90 1.76 -2.17 3.39
CA VAL A 90 2.16 -0.84 3.86
C VAL A 90 1.06 -0.33 4.79
N ASN A 91 1.33 -0.30 6.09
CA ASN A 91 0.35 0.15 7.08
C ASN A 91 0.65 1.59 7.52
N LEU A 92 -0.17 2.52 7.04
CA LEU A 92 -0.12 3.94 7.42
C LEU A 92 -1.12 4.27 8.53
N GLY A 93 -1.89 3.28 9.01
CA GLY A 93 -2.88 3.43 10.07
C GLY A 93 -2.37 3.02 11.46
N PRO A 94 -3.13 3.35 12.52
CA PRO A 94 -2.80 2.96 13.88
C PRO A 94 -3.13 1.49 14.20
N ASP A 95 -3.99 0.86 13.39
CA ASP A 95 -4.56 -0.45 13.67
C ASP A 95 -3.77 -1.57 12.97
N LEU A 96 -3.72 -2.74 13.60
CA LEU A 96 -3.19 -3.94 12.96
C LEU A 96 -4.20 -4.52 11.97
N VAL A 97 -3.70 -4.90 10.79
CA VAL A 97 -4.49 -5.57 9.76
C VAL A 97 -4.57 -7.07 10.02
N PRO A 98 -5.75 -7.68 10.21
CA PRO A 98 -5.86 -9.12 10.42
C PRO A 98 -5.14 -9.93 9.33
N GLY A 99 -4.34 -10.92 9.74
CA GLY A 99 -3.57 -11.78 8.84
C GLY A 99 -2.26 -11.20 8.31
N TRP A 100 -1.82 -10.03 8.82
CA TRP A 100 -0.55 -9.38 8.46
C TRP A 100 0.66 -10.31 8.57
N ASP A 101 0.62 -11.27 9.50
CA ASP A 101 1.67 -12.22 9.82
C ASP A 101 1.87 -13.31 8.76
N ASN A 102 0.91 -13.48 7.85
CA ASN A 102 1.03 -14.37 6.69
C ASN A 102 1.82 -13.75 5.52
N LEU A 103 2.11 -12.45 5.58
CA LEU A 103 2.84 -11.75 4.54
C LEU A 103 4.34 -11.89 4.72
N GLU A 104 5.08 -11.81 3.61
CA GLU A 104 6.54 -11.80 3.65
C GLU A 104 7.09 -10.53 4.32
N ARG A 105 6.35 -9.41 4.23
CA ARG A 105 6.79 -8.10 4.69
C ARG A 105 5.64 -7.19 5.15
N VAL A 106 5.87 -6.45 6.22
CA VAL A 106 5.05 -5.32 6.68
C VAL A 106 5.93 -4.09 6.86
N ILE A 107 5.49 -2.95 6.32
CA ILE A 107 6.19 -1.65 6.34
C ILE A 107 5.30 -0.60 6.98
#